data_AF-A0A9Q0B7G7-F1
#
_entry.id   AF-A0A9Q0B7G7-F1
#
_cell.length_a   1.000
_cell.length_b   1.000
_cell.length_c   1.000
_cell.angle_alpha   90.00
_cell.angle_beta   90.00
_cell.angle_gamma   90.00
#
_symmetry.space_group_name_H-M   'P 1'
#
loop_
_entity.id
_entity.type
_entity.pdbx_description
1 polymer ?
#
loop_
_entity_poly.entity_id
_entity_poly.type
_entity_poly.pdbx_seq_one_letter_code
_entity_poly.pdbx_strand_id
1 'polypeptide(L)'
;MNSYDPETMDLWVPGTEVKGSGNLTWEQLDFNRNCTNWGQWLAAMLQPDPWDPKSTRGMSVQLSMALYSTAMPKGYETTYSDVSYWFAYNMYHTPYPENSSDPTYYLFSTRFNETVLWGPKEHCEAEFCKAVGYTGSQDLCGIGVVVSYYLEAILATMYLVAFTIHQVRRHFNKNLWEKTRPKQKQRLSGRILDSFRGSLDMFLSGSMLIAVAMLGASVYSAATNFKERSEINPDLPSADAIYEQALALIASNYSVFPVMLLYALAKHDGHRKWLHRSVLGLLWGLSVTVVYLAPRAEIDYKERKSGHRNFDCDQRGSQYWPVVKATQFLVIALPMIWLLLTLFVTTGFKIPGMIDKPWVKRWRSCWRMLVAWINLLVMWGILGYFTHFRQKIINAADGIDKNDKWTFGQVLALAAWVPVMAELLYILIFGLEEGLSGHMPADYHATHVTQPDQNMGVPLLDRGSMYDMKHASTMSAMSVSTTLSSPATPGQVQTPMWQQNSGYQHSPVYQPVNMQQPHVQHHQSWDGYYHTGW
;
A
#
# COMPACT_ATOMS: atom_id res chain seq x y z
N MET A 1 -21.73 -40.40 37.37
CA MET A 1 -20.58 -39.54 37.03
C MET A 1 -19.57 -39.58 38.17
N ASN A 2 -18.79 -40.65 38.29
CA ASN A 2 -17.67 -40.78 39.24
C ASN A 2 -16.58 -41.59 38.51
N SER A 3 -15.34 -41.12 38.61
CA SER A 3 -14.10 -41.54 37.90
C SER A 3 -14.12 -41.40 36.37
N TYR A 4 -13.65 -40.24 35.89
CA TYR A 4 -13.25 -40.02 34.50
C TYR A 4 -11.89 -40.71 34.26
N ASP A 5 -11.93 -41.95 33.77
CA ASP A 5 -10.76 -42.60 33.20
C ASP A 5 -10.59 -42.10 31.75
N PRO A 6 -9.48 -41.44 31.38
CA PRO A 6 -9.24 -40.92 30.03
C PRO A 6 -9.43 -41.97 28.92
N GLU A 7 -9.11 -43.23 29.20
CA GLU A 7 -9.28 -44.33 28.24
C GLU A 7 -10.76 -44.64 27.99
N THR A 8 -11.60 -44.53 29.03
CA THR A 8 -13.05 -44.73 28.89
C THR A 8 -13.74 -43.59 28.14
N MET A 9 -13.19 -42.38 28.19
CA MET A 9 -13.75 -41.22 27.52
C MET A 9 -13.43 -41.14 26.03
N ASP A 10 -12.25 -41.61 25.61
CA ASP A 10 -11.91 -41.71 24.17
C ASP A 10 -12.81 -42.74 23.44
N LEU A 11 -13.26 -43.76 24.18
CA LEU A 11 -14.17 -44.79 23.66
C LEU A 11 -15.65 -44.38 23.73
N TRP A 12 -15.99 -43.37 24.51
CA TRP A 12 -17.37 -42.95 24.72
C TRP A 12 -17.91 -42.12 23.55
N VAL A 13 -19.15 -42.41 23.16
CA VAL A 13 -19.86 -41.75 22.06
C VAL A 13 -21.30 -41.42 22.51
N PRO A 14 -21.76 -40.15 22.39
CA PRO A 14 -23.12 -39.75 22.75
C PRO A 14 -24.21 -40.45 21.93
N GLY A 15 -25.02 -41.30 22.55
CA GLY A 15 -26.23 -41.82 21.91
C GLY A 15 -26.71 -43.10 22.54
N THR A 16 -28.02 -43.17 22.82
CA THR A 16 -28.69 -44.37 23.33
C THR A 16 -29.77 -44.82 22.37
N GLU A 17 -29.88 -46.12 22.15
CA GLU A 17 -30.89 -46.71 21.29
C GLU A 17 -32.31 -46.50 21.88
N VAL A 18 -33.25 -45.97 21.08
CA VAL A 18 -34.60 -45.62 21.52
C VAL A 18 -35.43 -46.85 21.92
N LYS A 19 -35.17 -48.00 21.31
CA LYS A 19 -35.90 -49.26 21.53
C LYS A 19 -35.08 -50.31 22.30
N GLY A 20 -33.89 -49.95 22.78
CA GLY A 20 -32.95 -50.88 23.37
C GLY A 20 -32.16 -50.26 24.52
N SER A 21 -31.10 -50.94 24.94
CA SER A 21 -30.11 -50.45 25.92
C SER A 21 -28.71 -50.33 25.32
N GLY A 22 -28.61 -50.38 23.99
CA GLY A 22 -27.36 -50.25 23.26
C GLY A 22 -26.84 -48.80 23.30
N ASN A 23 -25.56 -48.65 23.60
CA ASN A 23 -24.84 -47.39 23.43
C ASN A 23 -24.32 -47.30 21.99
N LEU A 24 -24.33 -46.08 21.44
CA LEU A 24 -23.75 -45.79 20.13
C LEU A 24 -22.22 -46.01 20.18
N THR A 25 -21.64 -46.51 19.09
CA THR A 25 -20.18 -46.67 18.93
C THR A 25 -19.63 -45.82 17.79
N TRP A 26 -18.31 -45.62 17.78
CA TRP A 26 -17.62 -44.83 16.75
C TRP A 26 -17.86 -45.37 15.33
N GLU A 27 -17.90 -46.69 15.15
CA GLU A 27 -18.07 -47.34 13.85
C GLU A 27 -19.47 -47.15 13.26
N GLN A 28 -20.44 -46.76 14.10
CA GLN A 28 -21.82 -46.49 13.68
C GLN A 28 -22.04 -45.04 13.25
N LEU A 29 -21.10 -44.14 13.58
CA LEU A 29 -21.11 -42.75 13.14
C LEU A 29 -20.56 -42.65 11.72
N ASP A 30 -21.27 -41.91 10.87
CA ASP A 30 -20.89 -41.71 9.47
C ASP A 30 -20.90 -40.23 9.12
N PHE A 31 -19.75 -39.58 9.32
CA PHE A 31 -19.57 -38.16 9.03
C PHE A 31 -19.53 -37.84 7.53
N ASN A 32 -19.53 -38.85 6.66
CA ASN A 32 -19.57 -38.68 5.20
C ASN A 32 -21.00 -38.40 4.70
N ARG A 33 -22.04 -38.65 5.51
CA ARG A 33 -23.44 -38.52 5.08
C ARG A 33 -23.85 -37.13 4.64
N ASN A 34 -23.27 -36.10 5.25
CA ASN A 34 -23.62 -34.71 4.95
C ASN A 34 -22.37 -33.83 4.90
N CYS A 35 -21.77 -33.78 3.72
CA CYS A 35 -20.60 -32.96 3.44
C CYS A 35 -20.83 -31.47 3.74
N THR A 36 -22.04 -30.94 3.57
CA THR A 36 -22.34 -29.52 3.82
C THR A 36 -22.26 -29.18 5.31
N ASN A 37 -22.83 -30.02 6.18
CA ASN A 37 -22.72 -29.82 7.63
C ASN A 37 -21.27 -29.94 8.11
N TRP A 38 -20.53 -30.91 7.57
CA TRP A 38 -19.12 -31.11 7.87
C TRP A 38 -18.26 -29.93 7.41
N GLY A 39 -18.43 -29.46 6.17
CA GLY A 39 -17.73 -28.31 5.62
C GLY A 39 -18.01 -27.02 6.38
N GLN A 40 -19.26 -26.76 6.76
CA GLN A 40 -19.61 -25.59 7.57
C GLN A 40 -19.01 -25.66 8.98
N TRP A 41 -19.06 -26.84 9.61
CA TRP A 41 -18.43 -27.06 10.91
C TRP A 41 -16.92 -26.85 10.84
N LEU A 42 -16.26 -27.43 9.83
CA LEU A 42 -14.83 -27.29 9.58
C LEU A 42 -14.47 -25.82 9.34
N ALA A 43 -15.21 -25.12 8.49
CA ALA A 43 -14.99 -23.70 8.22
C ALA A 43 -15.12 -22.85 9.50
N ALA A 44 -16.10 -23.14 10.37
CA ALA A 44 -16.24 -22.45 11.64
C ALA A 44 -15.10 -22.76 12.61
N MET A 45 -14.64 -24.01 12.63
CA MET A 45 -13.52 -24.46 13.44
C MET A 45 -12.20 -23.82 13.01
N LEU A 46 -12.02 -23.60 11.70
CA LEU A 46 -10.83 -22.99 11.12
C LEU A 46 -10.91 -21.45 11.08
N GLN A 47 -11.98 -20.81 11.51
CA GLN A 47 -12.01 -19.35 11.57
C GLN A 47 -11.00 -18.84 12.60
N PRO A 48 -10.24 -17.76 12.33
CA PRO A 48 -9.36 -17.16 13.33
C PRO A 48 -10.18 -16.58 14.49
N ASP A 49 -9.65 -16.68 15.70
CA ASP A 49 -10.26 -16.05 16.88
C ASP A 49 -10.15 -14.51 16.77
N PRO A 50 -11.25 -13.76 16.96
CA PRO A 50 -11.21 -12.29 16.96
C PRO A 50 -10.27 -11.65 18.00
N TRP A 51 -9.99 -12.36 19.10
CA TRP A 51 -9.19 -11.87 20.24
C TRP A 51 -7.75 -12.33 20.17
N ASP A 52 -7.49 -13.50 19.57
CA ASP A 52 -6.16 -13.99 19.26
C ASP A 52 -6.12 -14.56 17.83
N PRO A 53 -5.73 -13.74 16.83
CA PRO A 53 -5.66 -14.16 15.43
C PRO A 53 -4.76 -15.38 15.17
N LYS A 54 -3.88 -15.73 16.12
CA LYS A 54 -3.00 -16.90 16.05
C LYS A 54 -3.68 -18.20 16.45
N SER A 55 -4.86 -18.09 17.05
CA SER A 55 -5.69 -19.22 17.44
C SER A 55 -6.91 -19.32 16.53
N THR A 56 -7.48 -20.51 16.43
CA THR A 56 -8.78 -20.66 15.78
C THR A 56 -9.89 -20.47 16.82
N ARG A 57 -11.03 -19.95 16.36
CA ARG A 57 -12.27 -19.81 17.15
C ARG A 57 -12.71 -21.15 17.75
N GLY A 58 -12.29 -22.27 17.16
CA GLY A 58 -12.61 -23.61 17.63
C GLY A 58 -14.07 -23.98 17.41
N MET A 59 -14.64 -24.77 18.32
CA MET A 59 -15.92 -25.42 18.10
C MET A 59 -17.10 -24.44 18.02
N SER A 60 -17.92 -24.54 16.95
CA SER A 60 -19.29 -24.03 16.96
C SER A 60 -20.24 -25.09 17.47
N VAL A 61 -20.86 -24.87 18.63
CA VAL A 61 -21.71 -25.87 19.29
C VAL A 61 -22.93 -26.23 18.42
N GLN A 62 -23.53 -25.24 17.76
CA GLN A 62 -24.68 -25.44 16.87
C GLN A 62 -24.31 -26.30 15.65
N LEU A 63 -23.17 -26.01 15.01
CA LEU A 63 -22.71 -26.77 13.84
C LEU A 63 -22.22 -28.16 14.24
N SER A 64 -21.65 -28.31 15.43
CA SER A 64 -21.23 -29.61 15.97
C SER A 64 -22.44 -30.51 16.22
N MET A 65 -23.52 -29.96 16.78
CA MET A 65 -24.78 -30.69 16.93
C MET A 65 -25.39 -31.06 15.57
N ALA A 66 -25.37 -30.14 14.60
CA ALA A 66 -25.87 -30.42 13.25
C ALA A 66 -25.07 -31.54 12.57
N LEU A 67 -23.74 -31.47 12.60
CA LEU A 67 -22.83 -32.50 12.09
C LEU A 67 -23.09 -33.85 12.74
N TYR A 68 -23.12 -33.89 14.08
CA TYR A 68 -23.34 -35.12 14.84
C TYR A 68 -24.69 -35.76 14.56
N SER A 69 -25.76 -34.96 14.54
CA SER A 69 -27.11 -35.47 14.29
C SER A 69 -27.27 -36.09 12.90
N THR A 70 -26.52 -35.60 11.91
CA THR A 70 -26.51 -36.20 10.57
C THR A 70 -25.63 -37.44 10.47
N ALA A 71 -24.56 -37.53 11.27
CA ALA A 71 -23.70 -38.70 11.31
C ALA A 71 -24.34 -39.87 12.07
N MET A 72 -25.19 -39.58 13.06
CA MET A 72 -25.86 -40.56 13.90
C MET A 72 -26.87 -41.41 13.09
N PRO A 73 -26.90 -42.75 13.28
CA PRO A 73 -27.90 -43.61 12.65
C PRO A 73 -29.31 -43.39 13.22
N LYS A 74 -30.33 -43.72 12.43
CA LYS A 74 -31.72 -43.64 12.87
C LYS A 74 -31.98 -44.61 14.04
N GLY A 75 -32.79 -44.19 15.01
CA GLY A 75 -33.15 -45.01 16.17
C GLY A 75 -32.28 -44.78 17.41
N TYR A 76 -31.38 -43.80 17.37
CA TYR A 76 -30.63 -43.31 18.52
C TYR A 76 -31.07 -41.90 18.90
N GLU A 77 -31.00 -41.59 20.19
CA GLU A 77 -31.24 -40.26 20.74
C GLU A 77 -30.03 -39.80 21.56
N THR A 78 -29.79 -38.49 21.56
CA THR A 78 -28.69 -37.86 22.29
C THR A 78 -29.10 -36.47 22.75
N THR A 79 -28.40 -35.92 23.74
CA THR A 79 -28.64 -34.56 24.24
C THR A 79 -27.60 -33.58 23.71
N TYR A 80 -27.98 -32.31 23.64
CA TYR A 80 -27.06 -31.23 23.24
C TYR A 80 -25.84 -31.15 24.18
N SER A 81 -26.04 -31.41 25.47
CA SER A 81 -24.97 -31.40 26.48
C SER A 81 -23.94 -32.48 26.21
N ASP A 82 -24.39 -33.70 25.90
CA ASP A 82 -23.51 -34.84 25.69
C ASP A 82 -22.67 -34.67 24.41
N VAL A 83 -23.29 -34.21 23.32
CA VAL A 83 -22.57 -33.92 22.07
C VAL A 83 -21.56 -32.79 22.27
N SER A 84 -21.94 -31.71 22.95
CA SER A 84 -21.03 -30.60 23.24
C SER A 84 -19.82 -31.05 24.07
N TYR A 85 -20.07 -31.87 25.09
CA TYR A 85 -19.03 -32.43 25.94
C TYR A 85 -18.10 -33.36 25.16
N TRP A 86 -18.66 -34.19 24.27
CA TRP A 86 -17.88 -35.10 23.43
C TRP A 86 -16.95 -34.37 22.47
N PHE A 87 -17.44 -33.36 21.75
CA PHE A 87 -16.57 -32.55 20.89
C PHE A 87 -15.53 -31.78 21.71
N ALA A 88 -15.92 -31.16 22.83
CA ALA A 88 -14.97 -30.43 23.68
C ALA A 88 -13.87 -31.36 24.21
N TYR A 89 -14.23 -32.56 24.66
CA TYR A 89 -13.25 -33.56 25.07
C TYR A 89 -12.34 -33.93 23.89
N ASN A 90 -12.90 -34.39 22.78
CA ASN A 90 -12.09 -34.89 21.66
C ASN A 90 -11.27 -33.80 20.93
N MET A 91 -11.66 -32.53 21.02
CA MET A 91 -10.93 -31.41 20.42
C MET A 91 -9.83 -30.84 21.31
N TYR A 92 -9.98 -30.93 22.64
CA TYR A 92 -9.09 -30.25 23.58
C TYR A 92 -8.31 -31.20 24.51
N HIS A 93 -8.42 -32.52 24.34
CA HIS A 93 -7.85 -33.50 25.26
C HIS A 93 -6.75 -34.36 24.63
N THR A 94 -5.50 -33.92 24.76
CA THR A 94 -4.33 -34.82 24.76
C THR A 94 -3.50 -34.72 26.01
N PRO A 95 -2.95 -35.85 26.48
CA PRO A 95 -2.07 -35.89 27.65
C PRO A 95 -0.76 -35.16 27.39
N TYR A 96 -0.38 -34.32 28.34
CA TYR A 96 0.93 -33.68 28.43
C TYR A 96 2.00 -34.76 28.72
N PRO A 97 3.10 -34.85 27.94
CA PRO A 97 4.25 -35.64 28.37
C PRO A 97 4.80 -35.01 29.65
N GLU A 98 4.89 -35.77 30.74
CA GLU A 98 5.33 -35.29 32.07
C GLU A 98 6.69 -34.55 32.06
N ASN A 99 7.49 -34.68 30.99
CA ASN A 99 8.83 -34.10 30.85
C ASN A 99 8.97 -33.01 29.76
N SER A 100 7.88 -32.49 29.17
CA SER A 100 7.96 -31.47 28.11
C SER A 100 7.97 -30.04 28.65
N SER A 101 9.05 -29.28 28.49
CA SER A 101 9.11 -27.86 28.90
C SER A 101 8.29 -26.90 28.03
N ASP A 102 7.69 -27.37 26.93
CA ASP A 102 6.86 -26.57 26.03
C ASP A 102 5.37 -26.91 26.23
N PRO A 103 4.52 -25.94 26.64
CA PRO A 103 3.08 -26.14 26.74
C PRO A 103 2.37 -25.40 25.60
N THR A 104 2.16 -25.99 24.42
CA THR A 104 1.70 -25.14 23.30
C THR A 104 0.79 -25.79 22.25
N TYR A 105 0.01 -26.85 22.54
CA TYR A 105 -1.00 -27.26 21.57
C TYR A 105 -2.16 -28.12 22.10
N TYR A 106 -3.33 -27.93 21.47
CA TYR A 106 -4.46 -28.85 21.52
C TYR A 106 -4.24 -29.89 20.41
N LEU A 107 -4.12 -31.17 20.75
CA LEU A 107 -4.27 -32.24 19.77
C LEU A 107 -5.69 -32.79 19.88
N PHE A 108 -6.28 -33.03 18.72
CA PHE A 108 -7.46 -33.88 18.63
C PHE A 108 -7.12 -35.28 19.16
N SER A 109 -8.10 -35.96 19.76
CA SER A 109 -7.96 -37.41 19.97
C SER A 109 -7.68 -38.10 18.63
N THR A 110 -6.86 -39.15 18.63
CA THR A 110 -6.44 -39.82 17.38
C THR A 110 -7.66 -40.28 16.58
N ARG A 111 -8.66 -40.85 17.26
CA ARG A 111 -9.91 -41.30 16.63
C ARG A 111 -10.69 -40.14 16.03
N PHE A 112 -10.84 -39.02 16.75
CA PHE A 112 -11.55 -37.86 16.24
C PHE A 112 -10.84 -37.25 15.02
N ASN A 113 -9.50 -37.19 15.07
CA ASN A 113 -8.68 -36.71 13.97
C ASN A 113 -8.89 -37.54 12.70
N GLU A 114 -8.83 -38.86 12.82
CA GLU A 114 -8.98 -39.78 11.70
C GLU A 114 -10.42 -39.87 11.17
N THR A 115 -11.43 -39.84 12.05
CA THR A 115 -12.83 -40.09 11.66
C THR A 115 -13.64 -38.84 11.37
N VAL A 116 -13.42 -37.74 12.11
CA VAL A 116 -14.23 -36.51 12.01
C VAL A 116 -13.47 -35.44 11.22
N LEU A 117 -12.18 -35.24 11.50
CA LEU A 117 -11.41 -34.17 10.86
C LEU A 117 -10.96 -34.55 9.45
N TRP A 118 -10.24 -35.66 9.30
CA TRP A 118 -9.64 -36.04 8.02
C TRP A 118 -10.44 -37.10 7.25
N GLY A 119 -11.21 -37.96 7.94
CA GLY A 119 -11.98 -39.04 7.34
C GLY A 119 -12.88 -38.60 6.18
N PRO A 120 -13.67 -37.52 6.34
CA PRO A 120 -14.54 -37.06 5.27
C PRO A 120 -13.82 -36.33 4.12
N LYS A 121 -12.52 -36.03 4.23
CA LYS A 121 -11.78 -35.25 3.22
C LYS A 121 -11.90 -35.86 1.82
N GLU A 122 -11.67 -37.16 1.66
CA GLU A 122 -11.69 -37.83 0.36
C GLU A 122 -13.10 -37.88 -0.26
N HIS A 123 -14.15 -37.98 0.58
CA HIS A 123 -15.53 -38.02 0.11
C HIS A 123 -16.13 -36.62 -0.15
N CYS A 124 -15.72 -35.65 0.67
CA CYS A 124 -16.26 -34.30 0.74
C CYS A 124 -15.24 -33.24 0.28
N GLU A 125 -14.42 -33.55 -0.74
CA GLU A 125 -13.32 -32.70 -1.22
C GLU A 125 -13.75 -31.26 -1.52
N ALA A 126 -14.92 -31.08 -2.17
CA ALA A 126 -15.43 -29.76 -2.50
C ALA A 126 -15.72 -28.89 -1.27
N GLU A 127 -16.32 -29.48 -0.22
CA GLU A 127 -16.65 -28.78 1.02
C GLU A 127 -15.40 -28.58 1.88
N PHE A 128 -14.42 -29.50 1.82
CA PHE A 128 -13.10 -29.32 2.42
C PHE A 128 -12.41 -28.09 1.81
N CYS A 129 -12.33 -28.02 0.49
CA CYS A 129 -11.69 -26.90 -0.18
C CYS A 129 -12.43 -25.58 0.01
N LYS A 130 -13.75 -25.61 0.18
CA LYS A 130 -14.55 -24.45 0.55
C LYS A 130 -14.28 -24.00 2.00
N ALA A 131 -14.07 -24.94 2.92
CA ALA A 131 -13.78 -24.65 4.33
C ALA A 131 -12.36 -24.11 4.57
N VAL A 132 -11.36 -24.69 3.91
CA VAL A 132 -9.95 -24.27 4.02
C VAL A 132 -9.63 -23.09 3.08
N GLY A 133 -10.40 -22.94 2.01
CA GLY A 133 -10.31 -21.84 1.04
C GLY A 133 -10.84 -20.50 1.57
N TYR A 134 -10.56 -20.17 2.83
CA TYR A 134 -10.92 -18.86 3.38
C TYR A 134 -10.18 -17.75 2.60
N THR A 135 -10.75 -16.56 2.63
CA THR A 135 -10.33 -15.47 1.75
C THR A 135 -9.35 -14.58 2.51
N GLY A 136 -8.28 -14.12 1.83
CA GLY A 136 -7.16 -13.40 2.44
C GLY A 136 -7.56 -12.15 3.26
N SER A 137 -6.59 -11.58 3.98
CA SER A 137 -6.85 -10.50 4.95
C SER A 137 -7.68 -9.35 4.38
N GLN A 138 -8.65 -8.90 5.19
CA GLN A 138 -9.54 -7.78 4.84
C GLN A 138 -8.81 -6.46 4.64
N ASP A 139 -7.62 -6.33 5.20
CA ASP A 139 -6.81 -5.12 5.15
C ASP A 139 -6.01 -4.99 3.85
N LEU A 140 -5.77 -6.10 3.13
CA LEU A 140 -5.04 -6.09 1.86
C LEU A 140 -5.98 -6.30 0.66
N CYS A 141 -7.03 -7.10 0.86
CA CYS A 141 -7.91 -7.60 -0.21
C CYS A 141 -9.39 -7.25 -0.02
N GLY A 142 -9.71 -6.50 1.03
CA GLY A 142 -11.08 -6.07 1.32
C GLY A 142 -11.61 -5.08 0.29
N ILE A 143 -12.94 -5.00 0.18
CA ILE A 143 -13.62 -4.25 -0.88
C ILE A 143 -13.17 -2.79 -0.98
N GLY A 144 -13.03 -2.07 0.14
CA GLY A 144 -12.61 -0.67 0.11
C GLY A 144 -11.15 -0.48 -0.32
N VAL A 145 -10.26 -1.43 -0.02
CA VAL A 145 -8.87 -1.39 -0.50
C VAL A 145 -8.82 -1.65 -2.00
N VAL A 146 -9.63 -2.59 -2.50
CA VAL A 146 -9.75 -2.82 -3.96
C VAL A 146 -10.25 -1.56 -4.68
N VAL A 147 -11.26 -0.89 -4.14
CA VAL A 147 -11.74 0.40 -4.68
C VAL A 147 -10.62 1.45 -4.66
N SER A 148 -9.80 1.47 -3.61
CA SER A 148 -8.63 2.37 -3.52
C SER A 148 -7.63 2.12 -4.66
N TYR A 149 -7.32 0.85 -5.00
CA TYR A 149 -6.46 0.53 -6.15
C TYR A 149 -7.06 1.01 -7.47
N TYR A 150 -8.38 0.87 -7.67
CA TYR A 150 -9.02 1.39 -8.88
C TYR A 150 -8.94 2.91 -8.96
N LEU A 151 -9.15 3.63 -7.85
CA LEU A 151 -8.99 5.08 -7.81
C LEU A 151 -7.56 5.50 -8.16
N GLU A 152 -6.56 4.85 -7.57
CA GLU A 152 -5.15 5.09 -7.87
C GLU A 152 -4.84 4.85 -9.36
N ALA A 153 -5.27 3.73 -9.91
CA ALA A 153 -5.06 3.38 -11.32
C ALA A 153 -5.71 4.39 -12.27
N ILE A 154 -6.96 4.79 -11.99
CA ILE A 154 -7.69 5.76 -12.81
C ILE A 154 -6.98 7.11 -12.76
N LEU A 155 -6.59 7.58 -11.58
CA LEU A 155 -5.85 8.83 -11.42
C LEU A 155 -4.51 8.77 -12.16
N ALA A 156 -3.69 7.73 -11.93
CA ALA A 156 -2.41 7.56 -12.63
C ALA A 156 -2.57 7.57 -14.16
N THR A 157 -3.63 6.94 -14.67
CA THR A 157 -3.99 6.95 -16.10
C THR A 157 -4.32 8.37 -16.58
N MET A 158 -5.14 9.11 -15.85
CA MET A 158 -5.51 10.49 -16.19
C MET A 158 -4.27 11.40 -16.26
N TYR A 159 -3.37 11.30 -15.29
CA TYR A 159 -2.11 12.05 -15.29
C TYR A 159 -1.25 11.71 -16.50
N LEU A 160 -1.02 10.42 -16.78
CA LEU A 160 -0.20 10.00 -17.93
C LEU A 160 -0.78 10.49 -19.27
N VAL A 161 -2.10 10.40 -19.45
CA VAL A 161 -2.78 10.89 -20.65
C VAL A 161 -2.63 12.41 -20.77
N ALA A 162 -2.82 13.17 -19.70
CA ALA A 162 -2.67 14.63 -19.71
C ALA A 162 -1.24 15.06 -20.12
N PHE A 163 -0.21 14.41 -19.55
CA PHE A 163 1.19 14.67 -19.90
C PHE A 163 1.54 14.23 -21.32
N THR A 164 1.01 13.10 -21.78
CA THR A 164 1.20 12.63 -23.16
C THR A 164 0.60 13.61 -24.17
N ILE A 165 -0.64 14.08 -23.94
CA ILE A 165 -1.29 15.08 -24.78
C ILE A 165 -0.46 16.38 -24.82
N HIS A 166 0.08 16.81 -23.68
CA HIS A 166 0.95 17.98 -23.63
C HIS A 166 2.17 17.83 -24.55
N GLN A 167 2.87 16.70 -24.42
CA GLN A 167 4.11 16.44 -25.13
C GLN A 167 3.86 16.30 -26.64
N VAL A 168 2.80 15.61 -27.04
CA VAL A 168 2.39 15.45 -28.44
C VAL A 168 2.04 16.82 -29.05
N ARG A 169 1.19 17.62 -28.38
CA ARG A 169 0.81 18.96 -28.88
C ARG A 169 2.02 19.87 -29.06
N ARG A 170 2.99 19.82 -28.14
CA ARG A 170 4.22 20.61 -28.26
C ARG A 170 5.08 20.13 -29.43
N HIS A 171 5.11 18.83 -29.71
CA HIS A 171 5.92 18.28 -30.79
C HIS A 171 5.40 18.67 -32.17
N PHE A 172 4.09 18.57 -32.38
CA PHE A 172 3.47 18.90 -33.67
C PHE A 172 3.37 20.40 -33.93
N ASN A 173 3.16 21.22 -32.88
CA ASN A 173 3.00 22.66 -33.03
C ASN A 173 4.25 23.47 -32.64
N LYS A 174 5.47 22.96 -32.89
CA LYS A 174 6.72 23.69 -32.55
C LYS A 174 6.71 25.13 -33.07
N ASN A 175 6.30 25.33 -34.32
CA ASN A 175 6.27 26.64 -34.98
C ASN A 175 5.18 27.60 -34.43
N LEU A 176 4.18 27.06 -33.70
CA LEU A 176 3.05 27.81 -33.14
C LEU A 176 3.23 28.09 -31.64
N TRP A 177 4.06 27.31 -30.94
CA TRP A 177 4.37 27.50 -29.52
C TRP A 177 5.53 28.47 -29.27
N GLU A 178 6.41 28.66 -30.26
CA GLU A 178 7.58 29.54 -30.16
C GLU A 178 7.26 31.01 -30.49
N LYS A 179 6.09 31.29 -31.10
CA LYS A 179 5.57 32.66 -31.20
C LYS A 179 4.93 33.07 -29.87
N THR A 180 5.49 34.11 -29.26
CA THR A 180 5.06 34.78 -28.04
C THR A 180 3.54 34.87 -28.00
N ARG A 181 2.89 34.09 -27.12
CA ARG A 181 1.43 34.17 -26.97
C ARG A 181 1.07 35.53 -26.38
N PRO A 182 0.16 36.30 -27.01
CA PRO A 182 -0.39 37.49 -26.37
C PRO A 182 -1.13 37.08 -25.07
N LYS A 183 -1.15 37.99 -24.10
CA LYS A 183 -1.90 37.90 -22.83
C LYS A 183 -3.39 37.68 -23.11
N GLN A 184 -3.81 36.44 -23.37
CA GLN A 184 -5.21 36.12 -23.65
C GLN A 184 -5.66 34.94 -22.80
N LYS A 185 -6.81 35.14 -22.13
CA LYS A 185 -7.55 34.24 -21.22
C LYS A 185 -7.05 32.79 -21.29
N GLN A 186 -6.49 32.29 -20.17
CA GLN A 186 -6.14 30.88 -19.99
C GLN A 186 -7.27 30.01 -20.54
N ARG A 187 -7.02 29.34 -21.67
CA ARG A 187 -7.95 28.37 -22.25
C ARG A 187 -8.17 27.27 -21.20
N LEU A 188 -9.40 26.77 -21.06
CA LEU A 188 -9.77 25.69 -20.12
C LEU A 188 -8.76 24.52 -20.14
N SER A 189 -8.26 24.15 -21.33
CA SER A 189 -7.23 23.11 -21.51
C SER A 189 -5.86 23.43 -20.88
N GLY A 190 -5.51 24.70 -20.70
CA GLY A 190 -4.30 25.13 -19.97
C GLY A 190 -4.48 24.95 -18.47
N ARG A 191 -5.63 25.38 -17.93
CA ARG A 191 -5.96 25.22 -16.50
C ARG A 191 -6.00 23.75 -16.06
N ILE A 192 -6.58 22.87 -16.86
CA ILE A 192 -6.58 21.43 -16.61
C ILE A 192 -5.16 20.89 -16.50
N LEU A 193 -4.27 21.34 -17.39
CA LEU A 193 -2.90 20.84 -17.44
C LEU A 193 -2.05 21.37 -16.28
N ASP A 194 -2.30 22.61 -15.89
CA ASP A 194 -1.68 23.24 -14.74
C ASP A 194 -2.16 22.60 -13.43
N SER A 195 -3.44 22.19 -13.33
CA SER A 195 -3.94 21.45 -12.15
C SER A 195 -3.29 20.08 -12.00
N PHE A 196 -3.15 19.31 -13.09
CA PHE A 196 -2.39 18.05 -13.07
C PHE A 196 -0.92 18.24 -12.73
N ARG A 197 -0.31 19.39 -13.07
CA ARG A 197 1.08 19.66 -12.68
C ARG A 197 1.23 20.03 -11.22
N GLY A 198 0.32 20.87 -10.71
CA GLY A 198 0.35 21.33 -9.33
C GLY A 198 0.14 20.19 -8.33
N SER A 199 -0.83 19.30 -8.61
CA SER A 199 -1.19 18.20 -7.71
C SER A 199 -0.34 16.91 -7.86
N LEU A 200 0.61 16.88 -8.82
CA LEU A 200 1.42 15.70 -9.09
C LEU A 200 2.31 15.28 -7.91
N ASP A 201 2.87 16.25 -7.18
CA ASP A 201 3.78 15.97 -6.06
C ASP A 201 3.02 15.38 -4.85
N MET A 202 1.82 15.89 -4.59
CA MET A 202 0.93 15.36 -3.56
C MET A 202 0.46 13.95 -3.91
N PHE A 203 0.07 13.72 -5.17
CA PHE A 203 -0.34 12.40 -5.63
C PHE A 203 0.81 11.38 -5.58
N LEU A 204 2.01 11.78 -6.01
CA LEU A 204 3.20 10.93 -5.91
C LEU A 204 3.51 10.57 -4.45
N SER A 205 3.46 11.55 -3.54
CA SER A 205 3.73 11.34 -2.11
C SER A 205 2.68 10.41 -1.47
N GLY A 206 1.40 10.59 -1.80
CA GLY A 206 0.32 9.71 -1.34
C GLY A 206 0.48 8.27 -1.84
N SER A 207 0.79 8.11 -3.13
CA SER A 207 1.05 6.79 -3.74
C SER A 207 2.28 6.11 -3.12
N MET A 208 3.35 6.87 -2.86
CA MET A 208 4.54 6.37 -2.15
C MET A 208 4.22 5.88 -0.75
N LEU A 209 3.40 6.62 0.00
CA LEU A 209 2.99 6.24 1.36
C LEU A 209 2.19 4.94 1.35
N ILE A 210 1.21 4.82 0.46
CA ILE A 210 0.42 3.59 0.30
C ILE A 210 1.31 2.43 -0.09
N ALA A 211 2.24 2.62 -1.03
CA ALA A 211 3.16 1.56 -1.44
C ALA A 211 4.07 1.08 -0.31
N VAL A 212 4.59 1.99 0.53
CA VAL A 212 5.38 1.62 1.72
C VAL A 212 4.53 0.87 2.72
N ALA A 213 3.30 1.34 3.00
CA ALA A 213 2.39 0.68 3.93
C ALA A 213 2.01 -0.73 3.46
N MET A 214 1.67 -0.88 2.18
CA MET A 214 1.30 -2.15 1.56
C MET A 214 2.46 -3.14 1.57
N LEU A 215 3.66 -2.73 1.15
CA LEU A 215 4.84 -3.58 1.20
C LEU A 215 5.24 -3.93 2.63
N GLY A 216 5.16 -2.97 3.56
CA GLY A 216 5.45 -3.20 4.98
C GLY A 216 4.49 -4.21 5.62
N ALA A 217 3.19 -4.06 5.36
CA ALA A 217 2.17 -5.00 5.81
C ALA A 217 2.39 -6.40 5.23
N SER A 218 2.71 -6.50 3.93
CA SER A 218 3.02 -7.78 3.29
C SER A 218 4.31 -8.43 3.82
N VAL A 219 5.37 -7.66 4.12
CA VAL A 219 6.58 -8.21 4.78
C VAL A 219 6.24 -8.71 6.18
N TYR A 220 5.48 -7.93 6.95
CA TYR A 220 5.09 -8.31 8.31
C TYR A 220 4.25 -9.59 8.32
N SER A 221 3.21 -9.67 7.49
CA SER A 221 2.38 -10.88 7.32
C SER A 221 3.23 -12.07 6.85
N ALA A 222 4.09 -11.89 5.84
CA ALA A 222 4.94 -12.99 5.37
C ALA A 222 5.96 -13.46 6.43
N ALA A 223 6.52 -12.55 7.23
CA ALA A 223 7.49 -12.88 8.28
C ALA A 223 6.84 -13.59 9.47
N THR A 224 5.66 -13.12 9.89
CA THR A 224 4.89 -13.72 10.98
C THR A 224 4.41 -15.11 10.59
N ASN A 225 3.78 -15.28 9.43
CA ASN A 225 3.31 -16.58 8.96
C ASN A 225 4.46 -17.56 8.71
N PHE A 226 5.62 -17.08 8.25
CA PHE A 226 6.82 -17.93 8.11
C PHE A 226 7.31 -18.47 9.46
N LYS A 227 7.37 -17.61 10.48
CA LYS A 227 7.79 -17.98 11.83
C LYS A 227 6.79 -18.92 12.49
N GLU A 228 5.50 -18.59 12.43
CA GLU A 228 4.44 -19.38 13.06
C GLU A 228 4.39 -20.81 12.50
N ARG A 229 4.58 -20.98 11.19
CA ARG A 229 4.68 -22.32 10.59
C ARG A 229 5.96 -23.08 10.88
N SER A 230 7.00 -22.41 11.35
CA SER A 230 8.20 -23.10 11.83
C SER A 230 8.09 -23.56 13.28
N GLU A 231 7.10 -23.03 14.04
CA GLU A 231 6.99 -23.21 15.50
C GLU A 231 5.69 -23.91 15.96
N ILE A 232 4.57 -23.85 15.21
CA ILE A 232 3.23 -24.26 15.70
C ILE A 232 2.55 -25.28 14.76
N ASN A 233 2.08 -26.38 15.35
CA ASN A 233 1.13 -27.43 14.88
C ASN A 233 1.07 -27.75 13.38
N PRO A 234 1.63 -28.89 12.93
CA PRO A 234 1.51 -29.34 11.55
C PRO A 234 0.11 -29.87 11.16
N ASP A 235 -0.79 -30.14 12.13
CA ASP A 235 -1.98 -30.97 11.91
C ASP A 235 -3.30 -30.22 11.70
N LEU A 236 -3.42 -28.95 12.11
CA LEU A 236 -4.53 -28.11 11.66
C LEU A 236 -4.09 -27.30 10.44
N PRO A 237 -4.87 -27.27 9.34
CA PRO A 237 -4.66 -26.26 8.34
C PRO A 237 -4.82 -24.89 9.01
N SER A 238 -3.74 -24.10 9.06
CA SER A 238 -3.79 -22.75 9.62
C SER A 238 -4.92 -21.96 8.94
N ALA A 239 -5.73 -21.29 9.74
CA ALA A 239 -6.80 -20.38 9.29
C ALA A 239 -6.33 -19.30 8.31
N ASP A 240 -5.02 -19.06 8.27
CA ASP A 240 -4.33 -18.29 7.23
C ASP A 240 -4.79 -18.78 5.87
N ALA A 241 -5.64 -17.96 5.24
CA ALA A 241 -6.18 -18.23 3.92
C ALA A 241 -5.05 -18.73 3.00
N ILE A 242 -5.25 -19.89 2.36
CA ILE A 242 -4.29 -20.50 1.41
C ILE A 242 -3.75 -19.46 0.42
N TYR A 243 -4.56 -18.45 0.10
CA TYR A 243 -4.28 -17.41 -0.87
C TYR A 243 -3.86 -16.06 -0.28
N GLU A 244 -3.76 -15.90 1.05
CA GLU A 244 -3.40 -14.63 1.68
C GLU A 244 -2.06 -14.11 1.18
N GLN A 245 -1.02 -14.92 1.27
CA GLN A 245 0.33 -14.52 0.86
C GLN A 245 0.41 -14.27 -0.65
N ALA A 246 -0.32 -15.04 -1.44
CA ALA A 246 -0.42 -14.83 -2.88
C ALA A 246 -1.08 -13.49 -3.21
N LEU A 247 -2.19 -13.16 -2.57
CA LEU A 247 -2.89 -11.90 -2.76
C LEU A 247 -2.08 -10.70 -2.22
N ALA A 248 -1.44 -10.86 -1.06
CA ALA A 248 -0.56 -9.86 -0.44
C ALA A 248 0.65 -9.55 -1.34
N LEU A 249 1.23 -10.57 -1.97
CA LEU A 249 2.31 -10.43 -2.96
C LEU A 249 1.84 -9.64 -4.19
N ILE A 250 0.68 -10.01 -4.75
CA ILE A 250 0.13 -9.33 -5.94
C ILE A 250 -0.21 -7.87 -5.63
N ALA A 251 -0.92 -7.62 -4.53
CA ALA A 251 -1.37 -6.29 -4.11
C ALA A 251 -0.19 -5.37 -3.75
N SER A 252 0.78 -5.85 -2.98
CA SER A 252 1.96 -5.04 -2.65
C SER A 252 2.85 -4.76 -3.87
N ASN A 253 3.00 -5.71 -4.78
CA ASN A 253 3.74 -5.48 -6.02
C ASN A 253 3.01 -4.50 -6.95
N TYR A 254 1.67 -4.57 -7.01
CA TYR A 254 0.85 -3.59 -7.73
C TYR A 254 1.16 -2.15 -7.29
N SER A 255 1.24 -1.89 -5.98
CA SER A 255 1.43 -0.55 -5.42
C SER A 255 2.72 0.17 -5.87
N VAL A 256 3.72 -0.57 -6.36
CA VAL A 256 4.99 0.01 -6.85
C VAL A 256 4.83 0.66 -8.22
N PHE A 257 3.93 0.15 -9.08
CA PHE A 257 3.81 0.61 -10.46
C PHE A 257 3.20 2.03 -10.61
N PRO A 258 2.14 2.41 -9.87
CA PRO A 258 1.67 3.79 -9.84
C PRO A 258 2.78 4.77 -9.43
N VAL A 259 3.57 4.42 -8.40
CA VAL A 259 4.70 5.24 -7.94
C VAL A 259 5.75 5.40 -9.04
N MET A 260 6.13 4.31 -9.72
CA MET A 260 7.10 4.35 -10.82
C MET A 260 6.60 5.18 -12.01
N LEU A 261 5.31 5.07 -12.34
CA LEU A 261 4.67 5.87 -13.37
C LEU A 261 4.70 7.36 -13.01
N LEU A 262 4.25 7.71 -11.81
CA LEU A 262 4.21 9.10 -11.35
C LEU A 262 5.59 9.71 -11.18
N TYR A 263 6.56 8.94 -10.68
CA TYR A 263 7.96 9.34 -10.61
C TYR A 263 8.54 9.61 -12.00
N ALA A 264 8.17 8.81 -13.01
CA ALA A 264 8.58 9.06 -14.40
C ALA A 264 8.00 10.37 -14.97
N LEU A 265 6.85 10.84 -14.45
CA LEU A 265 6.22 12.11 -14.84
C LEU A 265 6.72 13.31 -14.01
N ALA A 266 7.08 13.10 -12.74
CA ALA A 266 7.45 14.15 -11.80
C ALA A 266 8.77 14.84 -12.15
N LYS A 267 8.85 16.14 -11.84
CA LYS A 267 10.11 16.90 -11.85
C LYS A 267 10.72 16.81 -10.46
N HIS A 268 12.02 16.59 -10.39
CA HIS A 268 12.73 16.46 -9.12
C HIS A 268 13.78 17.54 -9.00
N ASP A 269 13.46 18.58 -8.26
CA ASP A 269 14.37 19.68 -7.96
C ASP A 269 14.65 19.73 -6.44
N GLY A 270 15.83 20.21 -6.06
CA GLY A 270 16.21 20.41 -4.66
C GLY A 270 16.27 19.13 -3.78
N HIS A 271 16.02 19.31 -2.48
CA HIS A 271 16.11 18.25 -1.48
C HIS A 271 15.03 17.16 -1.61
N ARG A 272 13.85 17.48 -2.17
CA ARG A 272 12.77 16.51 -2.42
C ARG A 272 13.18 15.38 -3.37
N LYS A 273 14.12 15.65 -4.28
CA LYS A 273 14.73 14.64 -5.17
C LYS A 273 15.40 13.51 -4.37
N TRP A 274 16.12 13.85 -3.31
CA TRP A 274 16.79 12.87 -2.46
C TRP A 274 15.80 12.07 -1.62
N LEU A 275 14.75 12.72 -1.12
CA LEU A 275 13.66 12.03 -0.42
C LEU A 275 12.99 10.99 -1.31
N HIS A 276 12.52 11.38 -2.49
CA HIS A 276 11.85 10.46 -3.43
C HIS A 276 12.75 9.28 -3.83
N ARG A 277 14.05 9.51 -4.02
CA ARG A 277 15.00 8.43 -4.31
C ARG A 277 15.21 7.48 -3.14
N SER A 278 15.27 8.01 -1.94
CA SER A 278 15.41 7.21 -0.72
C SER A 278 14.18 6.33 -0.54
N VAL A 279 12.98 6.88 -0.77
CA VAL A 279 11.73 6.11 -0.74
C VAL A 279 11.70 5.06 -1.85
N LEU A 280 12.13 5.37 -3.07
CA LEU A 280 12.24 4.36 -4.14
C LEU A 280 13.22 3.23 -3.78
N GLY A 281 14.35 3.55 -3.15
CA GLY A 281 15.29 2.55 -2.65
C GLY A 281 14.67 1.65 -1.58
N LEU A 282 13.91 2.25 -0.66
CA LEU A 282 13.13 1.52 0.35
C LEU A 282 12.07 0.61 -0.29
N LEU A 283 11.27 1.13 -1.23
CA LEU A 283 10.27 0.36 -1.97
C LEU A 283 10.90 -0.82 -2.71
N TRP A 284 12.06 -0.61 -3.33
CA TRP A 284 12.79 -1.68 -3.99
C TRP A 284 13.26 -2.76 -3.01
N GLY A 285 13.88 -2.37 -1.89
CA GLY A 285 14.33 -3.31 -0.86
C GLY A 285 13.17 -4.10 -0.24
N LEU A 286 12.04 -3.43 0.04
CA LEU A 286 10.84 -4.09 0.54
C LEU A 286 10.22 -5.01 -0.51
N SER A 287 10.13 -4.61 -1.77
CA SER A 287 9.60 -5.44 -2.87
C SER A 287 10.44 -6.71 -3.06
N VAL A 288 11.77 -6.60 -3.05
CA VAL A 288 12.67 -7.76 -3.05
C VAL A 288 12.38 -8.65 -1.84
N THR A 289 12.22 -8.08 -0.65
CA THR A 289 11.94 -8.84 0.57
C THR A 289 10.63 -9.62 0.45
N VAL A 290 9.53 -8.98 0.05
CA VAL A 290 8.22 -9.62 -0.12
C VAL A 290 8.26 -10.76 -1.14
N VAL A 291 8.87 -10.52 -2.31
CA VAL A 291 8.90 -11.48 -3.42
C VAL A 291 9.70 -12.75 -3.09
N TYR A 292 10.63 -12.65 -2.14
CA TYR A 292 11.38 -13.81 -1.63
C TYR A 292 10.73 -14.42 -0.38
N LEU A 293 10.09 -13.63 0.48
CA LEU A 293 9.52 -14.12 1.74
C LEU A 293 8.11 -14.69 1.56
N ALA A 294 7.23 -14.01 0.84
CA ALA A 294 5.82 -14.39 0.69
C ALA A 294 5.64 -15.81 0.11
N PRO A 295 6.36 -16.23 -0.96
CA PRO A 295 6.22 -17.61 -1.45
C PRO A 295 6.68 -18.66 -0.44
N ARG A 296 7.65 -18.34 0.43
CA ARG A 296 8.11 -19.25 1.50
C ARG A 296 7.12 -19.31 2.65
N ALA A 297 6.30 -18.27 2.80
CA ALA A 297 5.19 -18.19 3.72
C ALA A 297 3.89 -18.76 3.12
N GLU A 298 3.91 -19.49 1.98
CA GLU A 298 2.76 -20.25 1.47
C GLU A 298 2.77 -21.70 1.98
N ILE A 299 1.59 -22.27 2.27
CA ILE A 299 1.43 -23.55 3.00
C ILE A 299 2.07 -24.69 2.20
N ASP A 300 1.85 -24.68 0.89
CA ASP A 300 2.28 -25.71 -0.05
C ASP A 300 3.70 -25.48 -0.60
N TYR A 301 4.45 -24.51 -0.09
CA TYR A 301 5.79 -24.21 -0.59
C TYR A 301 6.76 -25.39 -0.42
N LYS A 302 6.79 -26.03 0.76
CA LYS A 302 7.67 -27.18 1.05
C LYS A 302 7.28 -28.40 0.21
N GLU A 303 5.99 -28.67 0.10
CA GLU A 303 5.41 -29.77 -0.68
C GLU A 303 5.71 -29.62 -2.18
N ARG A 304 5.58 -28.41 -2.73
CA ARG A 304 5.95 -28.17 -4.13
C ARG A 304 7.45 -28.22 -4.38
N LYS A 305 8.25 -27.81 -3.40
CA LYS A 305 9.71 -27.94 -3.50
C LYS A 305 10.15 -29.39 -3.51
N SER A 306 9.42 -30.31 -2.87
CA SER A 306 9.70 -31.75 -2.86
C SER A 306 9.27 -32.48 -4.14
N GLY A 307 8.53 -31.81 -5.03
CA GLY A 307 8.13 -32.35 -6.34
C GLY A 307 6.65 -32.68 -6.48
N HIS A 308 5.86 -32.52 -5.42
CA HIS A 308 4.39 -32.66 -5.50
C HIS A 308 3.81 -31.44 -6.21
N ARG A 309 3.14 -31.67 -7.34
CA ARG A 309 2.67 -30.57 -8.21
C ARG A 309 1.29 -30.03 -7.85
N ASN A 310 0.45 -30.86 -7.27
CA ASN A 310 -0.96 -30.57 -7.04
C ASN A 310 -1.23 -30.50 -5.55
N PHE A 311 -1.85 -29.41 -5.14
CA PHE A 311 -2.46 -29.26 -3.83
C PHE A 311 -3.98 -29.35 -4.08
N ASP A 312 -4.67 -30.21 -3.34
CA ASP A 312 -6.08 -30.61 -3.59
C ASP A 312 -7.02 -29.39 -3.74
N CYS A 313 -6.69 -28.28 -3.09
CA CYS A 313 -7.49 -27.05 -3.12
C CYS A 313 -6.83 -25.86 -3.85
N ASP A 314 -5.98 -26.09 -4.86
CA ASP A 314 -5.28 -24.98 -5.54
C ASP A 314 -6.11 -24.24 -6.60
N GLN A 315 -6.59 -23.03 -6.27
CA GLN A 315 -7.27 -22.16 -7.23
C GLN A 315 -6.32 -21.20 -7.99
N ARG A 316 -5.02 -21.14 -7.66
CA ARG A 316 -4.04 -20.23 -8.32
C ARG A 316 -3.76 -20.59 -9.78
N GLY A 317 -3.94 -21.87 -10.13
CA GLY A 317 -3.71 -22.40 -11.46
C GLY A 317 -2.24 -22.69 -11.75
N SER A 318 -1.98 -23.44 -12.83
CA SER A 318 -0.65 -23.97 -13.16
C SER A 318 0.41 -22.91 -13.48
N GLN A 319 0.00 -21.70 -13.86
CA GLN A 319 0.88 -20.61 -14.26
C GLN A 319 1.39 -19.76 -13.10
N TYR A 320 0.80 -19.88 -11.90
CA TYR A 320 1.15 -19.04 -10.76
C TYR A 320 2.62 -19.15 -10.36
N TRP A 321 3.12 -20.36 -10.13
CA TRP A 321 4.50 -20.59 -9.69
C TRP A 321 5.56 -20.19 -10.72
N PRO A 322 5.41 -20.49 -12.03
CA PRO A 322 6.26 -19.90 -13.07
C PRO A 322 6.29 -18.37 -13.01
N VAL A 323 5.14 -17.73 -12.81
CA VAL A 323 5.05 -16.26 -12.71
C VAL A 323 5.74 -15.75 -11.46
N VAL A 324 5.54 -16.37 -10.29
CA VAL A 324 6.23 -15.98 -9.03
C VAL A 324 7.75 -16.08 -9.19
N LYS A 325 8.25 -17.18 -9.79
CA LYS A 325 9.68 -17.33 -10.10
C LYS A 325 10.17 -16.26 -11.07
N ALA A 326 9.40 -15.96 -12.13
CA ALA A 326 9.75 -14.89 -13.06
C ALA A 326 9.81 -13.54 -12.35
N THR A 327 8.84 -13.23 -11.47
CA THR A 327 8.79 -12.01 -10.67
C THR A 327 10.02 -11.87 -9.76
N GLN A 328 10.48 -12.94 -9.12
CA GLN A 328 11.72 -12.95 -8.32
C GLN A 328 12.93 -12.46 -9.12
N PHE A 329 13.08 -12.91 -10.36
CA PHE A 329 14.15 -12.43 -11.23
C PHE A 329 13.89 -11.01 -11.75
N LEU A 330 12.65 -10.69 -12.13
CA LEU A 330 12.29 -9.40 -12.72
C LEU A 330 12.45 -8.23 -11.74
N VAL A 331 12.09 -8.41 -10.46
CA VAL A 331 12.18 -7.35 -9.44
C VAL A 331 13.63 -6.94 -9.14
N ILE A 332 14.60 -7.83 -9.38
CA ILE A 332 16.03 -7.50 -9.29
C ILE A 332 16.56 -7.01 -10.65
N ALA A 333 16.29 -7.76 -11.71
CA ALA A 333 16.87 -7.52 -13.03
C ALA A 333 16.38 -6.20 -13.65
N LEU A 334 15.08 -5.90 -13.60
CA LEU A 334 14.52 -4.71 -14.25
C LEU A 334 15.03 -3.40 -13.62
N PRO A 335 15.05 -3.21 -12.29
CA PRO A 335 15.61 -2.00 -11.68
C PRO A 335 17.12 -1.88 -11.91
N MET A 336 17.86 -3.00 -11.91
CA MET A 336 19.29 -2.99 -12.21
C MET A 336 19.57 -2.60 -13.67
N ILE A 337 18.82 -3.17 -14.62
CA ILE A 337 18.90 -2.78 -16.04
C ILE A 337 18.49 -1.32 -16.20
N TRP A 338 17.43 -0.87 -15.53
CA TRP A 338 17.00 0.52 -15.57
C TRP A 338 18.06 1.46 -14.98
N LEU A 339 18.71 1.10 -13.88
CA LEU A 339 19.80 1.86 -13.28
C LEU A 339 21.00 1.94 -14.24
N LEU A 340 21.37 0.82 -14.87
CA LEU A 340 22.44 0.81 -15.88
C LEU A 340 22.09 1.66 -17.10
N LEU A 341 20.87 1.53 -17.64
CA LEU A 341 20.39 2.31 -18.79
C LEU A 341 20.28 3.81 -18.46
N THR A 342 19.81 4.15 -17.26
CA THR A 342 19.73 5.55 -16.83
C THR A 342 21.12 6.13 -16.59
N LEU A 343 22.05 5.40 -15.97
CA LEU A 343 23.45 5.81 -15.89
C LEU A 343 24.06 5.98 -17.28
N PHE A 344 23.81 5.06 -18.21
CA PHE A 344 24.25 5.13 -19.60
C PHE A 344 23.75 6.39 -20.32
N VAL A 345 22.45 6.67 -20.23
CA VAL A 345 21.79 7.84 -20.87
C VAL A 345 22.15 9.18 -20.18
N THR A 346 22.49 9.15 -18.88
CA THR A 346 22.81 10.37 -18.12
C THR A 346 24.29 10.72 -18.14
N THR A 347 25.18 9.73 -18.06
CA THR A 347 26.63 9.95 -18.00
C THR A 347 27.29 9.97 -19.37
N GLY A 348 26.64 9.46 -20.42
CA GLY A 348 27.12 9.58 -21.80
C GLY A 348 28.59 9.19 -21.98
N PHE A 349 29.02 8.09 -21.33
CA PHE A 349 30.42 7.62 -21.29
C PHE A 349 31.45 8.58 -20.67
N LYS A 350 31.02 9.54 -19.83
CA LYS A 350 31.88 10.66 -19.38
C LYS A 350 32.48 11.45 -20.54
N ILE A 351 31.86 11.42 -21.72
CA ILE A 351 32.28 12.20 -22.87
C ILE A 351 31.74 13.62 -22.67
N PRO A 352 32.61 14.61 -22.36
CA PRO A 352 32.15 15.98 -22.13
C PRO A 352 31.43 16.50 -23.39
N GLY A 353 30.25 17.11 -23.19
CA GLY A 353 29.46 17.75 -24.26
C GLY A 353 28.45 16.87 -25.00
N MET A 354 28.36 15.56 -24.74
CA MET A 354 27.29 14.72 -25.31
C MET A 354 25.94 14.89 -24.60
N ILE A 355 25.96 15.19 -23.29
CA ILE A 355 24.76 15.29 -22.44
C ILE A 355 23.85 16.45 -22.86
N ASP A 356 24.44 17.54 -23.34
CA ASP A 356 23.71 18.76 -23.70
C ASP A 356 23.15 18.74 -25.13
N LYS A 357 23.46 17.69 -25.91
CA LYS A 357 22.96 17.59 -27.29
C LYS A 357 21.42 17.49 -27.30
N PRO A 358 20.73 18.27 -28.14
CA PRO A 358 19.27 18.34 -28.16
C PRO A 358 18.59 17.02 -28.51
N TRP A 359 19.28 16.14 -29.25
CA TRP A 359 18.80 14.79 -29.55
C TRP A 359 18.79 13.88 -28.32
N VAL A 360 19.82 13.92 -27.47
CA VAL A 360 19.90 13.14 -26.20
C VAL A 360 18.80 13.59 -25.24
N LYS A 361 18.54 14.90 -25.18
CA LYS A 361 17.44 15.46 -24.38
C LYS A 361 16.07 14.95 -24.84
N ARG A 362 15.83 14.88 -26.16
CA ARG A 362 14.60 14.29 -26.72
C ARG A 362 14.50 12.80 -26.40
N TRP A 363 15.59 12.06 -26.57
CA TRP A 363 15.64 10.64 -26.26
C TRP A 363 15.30 10.36 -24.80
N ARG A 364 15.86 11.12 -23.85
CA ARG A 364 15.57 10.99 -22.42
C ARG A 364 14.10 11.24 -22.10
N SER A 365 13.48 12.22 -22.75
CA SER A 365 12.06 12.53 -22.57
C SER A 365 11.15 11.43 -23.15
N CYS A 366 11.48 10.91 -24.34
CA CYS A 366 10.77 9.77 -24.92
C CYS A 366 10.94 8.50 -24.07
N TRP A 367 12.15 8.25 -23.56
CA TRP A 367 12.43 7.11 -22.69
C TRP A 367 11.60 7.15 -21.40
N ARG A 368 11.53 8.31 -20.73
CA ARG A 368 10.67 8.48 -19.54
C ARG A 368 9.20 8.19 -19.84
N MET A 369 8.71 8.67 -20.98
CA MET A 369 7.32 8.44 -21.40
C MET A 369 7.07 6.96 -21.73
N LEU A 370 7.99 6.30 -22.41
CA LEU A 370 7.94 4.86 -22.68
C LEU A 370 7.84 4.06 -21.37
N VAL A 371 8.72 4.37 -20.40
CA VAL A 371 8.71 3.72 -19.08
C VAL A 371 7.35 3.94 -18.39
N ALA A 372 6.79 5.15 -18.43
CA ALA A 372 5.49 5.43 -17.83
C ALA A 372 4.36 4.59 -18.47
N TRP A 373 4.34 4.45 -19.80
CA TRP A 373 3.37 3.60 -20.51
C TRP A 373 3.54 2.11 -20.21
N ILE A 374 4.76 1.61 -20.09
CA ILE A 374 5.01 0.22 -19.68
C ILE A 374 4.48 -0.02 -18.26
N ASN A 375 4.77 0.88 -17.32
CA ASN A 375 4.26 0.79 -15.96
C ASN A 375 2.72 0.85 -15.93
N LEU A 376 2.09 1.66 -16.79
CA LEU A 376 0.63 1.70 -16.93
C LEU A 376 0.06 0.33 -17.34
N LEU A 377 0.63 -0.29 -18.38
CA LEU A 377 0.16 -1.58 -18.87
C LEU A 377 0.33 -2.69 -17.82
N VAL A 378 1.46 -2.70 -17.13
CA VAL A 378 1.72 -3.68 -16.06
C VAL A 378 0.79 -3.43 -14.86
N MET A 379 0.60 -2.18 -14.45
CA MET A 379 -0.31 -1.79 -13.37
C MET A 379 -1.74 -2.31 -13.63
N TRP A 380 -2.31 -2.00 -14.80
CA TRP A 380 -3.65 -2.49 -15.16
C TRP A 380 -3.71 -4.01 -15.34
N GLY A 381 -2.66 -4.63 -15.89
CA GLY A 381 -2.56 -6.08 -16.03
C GLY A 381 -2.57 -6.80 -14.68
N ILE A 382 -1.79 -6.32 -13.71
CA ILE A 382 -1.75 -6.86 -12.35
C ILE A 382 -3.08 -6.62 -11.65
N LEU A 383 -3.67 -5.43 -11.75
CA LEU A 383 -4.97 -5.14 -11.13
C LEU A 383 -6.09 -6.02 -11.71
N GLY A 384 -6.11 -6.21 -13.03
CA GLY A 384 -7.06 -7.11 -13.69
C GLY A 384 -6.90 -8.57 -13.24
N TYR A 385 -5.66 -9.06 -13.17
CA TYR A 385 -5.37 -10.40 -12.66
C TYR A 385 -5.74 -10.54 -11.18
N PHE A 386 -5.42 -9.55 -10.35
CA PHE A 386 -5.78 -9.51 -8.94
C PHE A 386 -7.30 -9.62 -8.75
N THR A 387 -8.09 -8.81 -9.45
CA THR A 387 -9.55 -8.85 -9.38
C THR A 387 -10.10 -10.19 -9.85
N HIS A 388 -9.58 -10.74 -10.95
CA HIS A 388 -9.99 -12.06 -11.44
C HIS A 388 -9.68 -13.17 -10.44
N PHE A 389 -8.45 -13.19 -9.90
CA PHE A 389 -8.01 -14.18 -8.93
C PHE A 389 -8.81 -14.08 -7.62
N ARG A 390 -9.04 -12.87 -7.11
CA ARG A 390 -9.91 -12.62 -5.94
C ARG A 390 -11.32 -13.15 -6.19
N GLN A 391 -11.92 -12.86 -7.35
CA GLN A 391 -13.28 -13.34 -7.65
C GLN A 391 -13.34 -14.87 -7.73
N LYS A 392 -12.29 -15.52 -8.26
CA LYS A 392 -12.20 -16.97 -8.31
C LYS A 392 -12.18 -17.58 -6.90
N ILE A 393 -11.47 -16.96 -5.96
CA ILE A 393 -11.44 -17.39 -4.55
C ILE A 393 -12.80 -17.20 -3.89
N ILE A 394 -13.42 -16.02 -4.06
CA ILE A 394 -14.74 -15.72 -3.48
C ILE A 394 -15.80 -16.72 -3.98
N ASN A 395 -15.78 -17.03 -5.28
CA ASN A 395 -16.68 -18.02 -5.86
C ASN A 395 -16.41 -19.43 -5.33
N ALA A 396 -15.14 -19.78 -5.07
CA ALA A 396 -14.78 -21.08 -4.48
C ALA A 396 -15.17 -21.19 -3.00
N ALA A 397 -15.18 -20.08 -2.27
CA ALA A 397 -15.61 -19.99 -0.87
C ALA A 397 -17.15 -19.88 -0.69
N ASP A 398 -17.91 -19.75 -1.79
CA ASP A 398 -19.38 -19.70 -1.83
C ASP A 398 -20.00 -18.74 -0.79
N GLY A 399 -19.39 -17.55 -0.63
CA GLY A 399 -19.93 -16.48 0.21
C GLY A 399 -19.91 -16.74 1.73
N ILE A 400 -19.22 -17.76 2.22
CA ILE A 400 -18.97 -17.98 3.67
C ILE A 400 -18.08 -16.85 4.25
N ASP A 401 -17.42 -16.11 3.38
CA ASP A 401 -16.47 -15.07 3.71
C ASP A 401 -17.11 -13.71 4.04
N LYS A 402 -16.53 -13.00 5.02
CA LYS A 402 -16.97 -11.69 5.51
C LYS A 402 -16.36 -10.51 4.74
N ASN A 403 -15.62 -10.73 3.65
CA ASN A 403 -14.88 -9.67 2.95
C ASN A 403 -15.72 -8.59 2.24
N ASP A 404 -17.03 -8.76 2.20
CA ASP A 404 -17.96 -7.74 1.71
C ASP A 404 -18.35 -6.70 2.79
N LYS A 405 -17.85 -6.84 4.02
CA LYS A 405 -18.07 -5.88 5.10
C LYS A 405 -17.02 -4.77 5.06
N TRP A 406 -17.51 -3.53 5.09
CA TRP A 406 -16.68 -2.34 5.21
C TRP A 406 -16.04 -2.27 6.60
N THR A 407 -14.72 -2.15 6.64
CA THR A 407 -13.97 -1.88 7.88
C THR A 407 -13.56 -0.41 7.96
N PHE A 408 -13.24 0.09 9.16
CA PHE A 408 -12.74 1.46 9.33
C PHE A 408 -11.45 1.71 8.53
N GLY A 409 -10.53 0.74 8.51
CA GLY A 409 -9.28 0.81 7.74
C GLY A 409 -9.52 0.94 6.23
N GLN A 410 -10.53 0.25 5.70
CA GLN A 410 -10.92 0.37 4.29
C GLN A 410 -11.45 1.76 3.92
N VAL A 411 -12.21 2.40 4.81
CA VAL A 411 -12.68 3.79 4.61
C VAL A 411 -11.50 4.76 4.66
N LEU A 412 -10.57 4.56 5.60
CA LEU A 412 -9.35 5.36 5.71
C LEU A 412 -8.47 5.23 4.44
N ALA A 413 -8.38 4.04 3.86
CA ALA A 413 -7.65 3.81 2.61
C ALA A 413 -8.22 4.62 1.44
N LEU A 414 -9.54 4.87 1.40
CA LEU A 414 -10.16 5.75 0.40
C LEU A 414 -9.92 7.23 0.70
N ALA A 415 -9.88 7.60 1.99
CA ALA A 415 -9.61 8.97 2.42
C ALA A 415 -8.23 9.46 1.97
N ALA A 416 -7.27 8.55 1.71
CA ALA A 416 -5.95 8.89 1.19
C ALA A 416 -5.98 9.66 -0.15
N TRP A 417 -7.04 9.49 -0.96
CA TRP A 417 -7.19 10.18 -2.24
C TRP A 417 -7.95 11.50 -2.17
N VAL A 418 -8.62 11.79 -1.04
CA VAL A 418 -9.40 13.01 -0.86
C VAL A 418 -8.53 14.27 -0.99
N PRO A 419 -7.34 14.37 -0.36
CA PRO A 419 -6.47 15.54 -0.52
C PRO A 419 -6.06 15.78 -1.98
N VAL A 420 -5.71 14.70 -2.71
CA VAL A 420 -5.30 14.78 -4.12
C VAL A 420 -6.45 15.30 -4.98
N MET A 421 -7.66 14.78 -4.78
CA MET A 421 -8.84 15.24 -5.50
C MET A 421 -9.22 16.68 -5.15
N ALA A 422 -9.13 17.05 -3.87
CA ALA A 422 -9.40 18.40 -3.41
C ALA A 422 -8.42 19.42 -4.01
N GLU A 423 -7.12 19.11 -4.02
CA GLU A 423 -6.10 19.97 -4.62
C GLU A 423 -6.28 20.08 -6.14
N LEU A 424 -6.54 18.95 -6.83
CA LEU A 424 -6.79 18.93 -8.26
C LEU A 424 -8.01 19.80 -8.64
N LEU A 425 -9.12 19.69 -7.87
CA LEU A 425 -10.32 20.48 -8.10
C LEU A 425 -10.12 21.95 -7.73
N TYR A 426 -9.42 22.23 -6.63
CA TYR A 426 -9.12 23.60 -6.20
C TYR A 426 -8.32 24.34 -7.28
N ILE A 427 -7.23 23.75 -7.76
CA ILE A 427 -6.41 24.36 -8.82
C ILE A 427 -7.18 24.45 -10.14
N LEU A 428 -8.09 23.51 -10.43
CA LEU A 428 -8.93 23.56 -11.63
C LEU A 428 -9.91 24.75 -11.59
N ILE A 429 -10.48 25.06 -10.42
CA ILE A 429 -11.47 26.13 -10.23
C ILE A 429 -10.79 27.50 -10.13
N PHE A 430 -9.83 27.64 -9.21
CA PHE A 430 -9.21 28.91 -8.83
C PHE A 430 -7.95 29.24 -9.65
N GLY A 431 -7.30 28.23 -10.22
CA GLY A 431 -6.06 28.37 -10.98
C GLY A 431 -4.79 28.11 -10.15
N LEU A 432 -3.68 27.96 -10.87
CA LEU A 432 -2.40 27.51 -10.30
C LEU A 432 -1.80 28.53 -9.31
N GLU A 433 -1.90 29.82 -9.60
CA GLU A 433 -1.31 30.89 -8.79
C GLU A 433 -1.98 31.03 -7.42
N GLU A 434 -3.31 31.04 -7.37
CA GLU A 434 -4.07 31.06 -6.10
C GLU A 434 -3.90 29.76 -5.31
N GLY A 435 -3.86 28.61 -6.00
CA GLY A 435 -3.58 27.29 -5.40
C GLY A 435 -2.23 27.17 -4.72
N LEU A 436 -1.16 27.65 -5.37
CA LEU A 436 0.20 27.58 -4.80
C LEU A 436 0.46 28.69 -3.79
N SER A 437 -0.07 29.90 -3.99
CA SER A 437 0.08 31.00 -3.02
C SER A 437 -0.58 30.69 -1.69
N GLY A 438 -1.69 29.92 -1.67
CA GLY A 438 -2.30 29.46 -0.42
C GLY A 438 -1.44 28.51 0.41
N HIS A 439 -0.43 27.85 -0.18
CA HIS A 439 0.50 26.94 0.50
C HIS A 439 1.81 27.62 0.93
N MET A 440 1.99 28.89 0.58
CA MET A 440 3.17 29.64 0.94
C MET A 440 2.92 30.47 2.22
N PRO A 441 3.95 30.72 3.05
CA PRO A 441 3.83 31.64 4.17
C PRO A 441 3.39 33.02 3.69
N ALA A 442 2.69 33.78 4.53
CA ALA A 442 2.04 35.05 4.16
C ALA A 442 2.96 36.08 3.48
N ASP A 443 4.27 35.96 3.67
CA ASP A 443 5.29 36.86 3.10
C ASP A 443 5.73 36.49 1.68
N TYR A 444 5.19 35.40 1.09
CA TYR A 444 5.60 34.89 -0.22
C TYR A 444 4.41 34.80 -1.17
N HIS A 445 4.59 35.28 -2.40
CA HIS A 445 3.57 35.22 -3.45
C HIS A 445 4.12 34.54 -4.70
N ALA A 446 3.34 33.64 -5.30
CA ALA A 446 3.70 33.05 -6.59
C ALA A 446 3.44 34.09 -7.67
N THR A 447 4.41 34.40 -8.52
CA THR A 447 4.19 35.26 -9.68
C THR A 447 4.60 34.53 -10.94
N HIS A 448 3.74 34.52 -11.96
CA HIS A 448 4.08 33.94 -13.25
C HIS A 448 5.10 34.83 -13.99
N VAL A 449 6.38 34.43 -13.99
CA VAL A 449 7.41 35.16 -14.74
C VAL A 449 7.31 34.84 -16.22
N THR A 450 6.54 35.64 -16.95
CA THR A 450 6.79 35.84 -18.39
C THR A 450 8.05 36.67 -18.52
N GLN A 451 9.11 36.13 -19.12
CA GLN A 451 10.33 36.87 -19.44
C GLN A 451 10.00 38.28 -19.96
N PRO A 452 10.44 39.37 -19.30
CA PRO A 452 10.21 40.71 -19.78
C PRO A 452 11.16 41.04 -20.94
N ASP A 453 10.66 41.84 -21.88
CA ASP A 453 11.37 42.39 -23.04
C ASP A 453 12.78 42.90 -22.70
N GLN A 454 13.73 42.68 -23.63
CA GLN A 454 15.11 43.17 -23.61
C GLN A 454 15.28 44.71 -23.53
N ASN A 455 14.22 45.48 -23.31
CA ASN A 455 14.24 46.95 -23.35
C ASN A 455 13.98 47.66 -22.00
N MET A 456 13.97 46.95 -20.86
CA MET A 456 14.14 47.64 -19.58
C MET A 456 15.63 47.89 -19.33
N GLY A 457 16.05 49.11 -19.66
CA GLY A 457 17.39 49.63 -19.44
C GLY A 457 17.82 49.45 -17.99
N VAL A 458 18.84 48.61 -17.80
CA VAL A 458 19.64 48.57 -16.58
C VAL A 458 20.48 49.86 -16.56
N PRO A 459 20.47 50.67 -15.49
CA PRO A 459 21.47 51.73 -15.36
C PRO A 459 22.84 51.08 -15.29
N LEU A 460 23.67 51.39 -16.29
CA LEU A 460 25.07 50.99 -16.41
C LEU A 460 25.80 51.21 -15.09
N LEU A 461 26.16 50.12 -14.42
CA LEU A 461 27.31 50.12 -13.52
C LEU A 461 28.56 49.90 -14.35
N ASP A 462 29.53 50.75 -14.03
CA ASP A 462 30.73 51.12 -14.76
C ASP A 462 31.56 49.94 -15.28
N ARG A 463 31.99 50.07 -16.54
CA ARG A 463 32.83 49.11 -17.26
C ARG A 463 34.29 49.48 -17.02
N GLY A 464 34.86 49.02 -15.92
CA GLY A 464 36.28 49.23 -15.66
C GLY A 464 36.81 48.48 -14.45
N SER A 465 37.12 47.19 -14.59
CA SER A 465 38.19 46.49 -13.87
C SER A 465 38.09 44.99 -14.15
N MET A 466 38.76 44.57 -15.21
CA MET A 466 39.16 43.18 -15.40
C MET A 466 40.49 43.04 -14.64
N TYR A 467 40.62 42.13 -13.66
CA TYR A 467 41.79 41.29 -13.36
C TYR A 467 41.62 40.51 -12.02
N ASP A 468 41.74 39.20 -12.15
CA ASP A 468 42.37 38.24 -11.22
C ASP A 468 41.87 38.10 -9.75
N MET A 469 41.18 36.99 -9.45
CA MET A 469 41.06 36.43 -8.10
C MET A 469 41.55 34.97 -8.11
N LYS A 470 42.86 34.80 -8.07
CA LYS A 470 43.50 33.71 -7.32
C LYS A 470 44.17 34.34 -6.10
N HIS A 471 43.92 33.76 -4.93
CA HIS A 471 44.42 34.12 -3.59
C HIS A 471 43.55 35.11 -2.78
N ALA A 472 42.62 34.57 -2.01
CA ALA A 472 42.27 35.11 -0.69
C ALA A 472 41.61 33.99 0.15
N SER A 473 42.44 33.07 0.64
CA SER A 473 42.10 32.15 1.72
C SER A 473 43.07 32.41 2.85
N THR A 474 42.76 33.34 3.75
CA THR A 474 43.37 33.46 5.09
C THR A 474 42.77 34.63 5.84
N MET A 475 42.45 34.39 7.12
CA MET A 475 42.05 35.33 8.18
C MET A 475 40.56 35.52 8.44
N SER A 476 39.95 34.49 9.06
CA SER A 476 38.91 34.70 10.07
C SER A 476 39.42 34.12 11.39
N ALA A 477 39.90 34.98 12.30
CA ALA A 477 40.14 34.63 13.69
C ALA A 477 39.90 35.85 14.60
N MET A 478 38.93 35.67 15.50
CA MET A 478 38.75 36.29 16.83
C MET A 478 38.62 37.81 16.97
N SER A 479 37.50 38.25 17.53
CA SER A 479 37.50 38.82 18.90
C SER A 479 36.08 38.99 19.45
N VAL A 480 35.95 38.68 20.74
CA VAL A 480 34.78 38.77 21.61
C VAL A 480 34.98 39.99 22.52
N SER A 481 33.94 40.78 22.78
CA SER A 481 33.79 41.44 24.10
C SER A 481 32.33 41.74 24.43
N THR A 482 31.91 41.23 25.58
CA THR A 482 30.66 41.40 26.32
C THR A 482 30.69 42.66 27.20
N THR A 483 29.52 43.26 27.46
CA THR A 483 29.22 43.97 28.73
C THR A 483 27.74 43.80 29.13
N LEU A 484 27.54 43.27 30.36
CA LEU A 484 26.32 43.19 31.20
C LEU A 484 25.77 44.61 31.53
N SER A 485 24.53 44.89 31.97
CA SER A 485 23.70 44.31 33.08
C SER A 485 22.24 44.87 33.08
N SER A 486 21.27 44.08 33.57
CA SER A 486 19.81 44.37 33.79
C SER A 486 19.51 45.08 35.14
N PRO A 487 18.29 45.12 35.76
CA PRO A 487 16.88 44.98 35.30
C PRO A 487 15.87 46.00 35.94
N ALA A 488 14.59 46.05 35.50
CA ALA A 488 13.38 46.24 36.36
C ALA A 488 12.04 46.22 35.56
N THR A 489 11.03 45.55 36.12
CA THR A 489 9.58 45.52 35.78
C THR A 489 8.82 45.94 37.07
N PRO A 490 7.46 46.04 37.22
CA PRO A 490 6.32 45.92 36.27
C PRO A 490 5.15 46.95 36.50
N GLY A 491 4.06 46.84 35.72
CA GLY A 491 2.73 47.42 36.02
C GLY A 491 1.90 47.66 34.75
N GLN A 492 1.10 46.72 34.25
CA GLN A 492 -0.32 46.41 34.53
C GLN A 492 -1.35 47.55 34.27
N VAL A 493 -2.42 47.20 33.52
CA VAL A 493 -3.84 47.63 33.61
C VAL A 493 -4.49 48.38 32.40
N GLN A 494 -5.40 47.63 31.73
CA GLN A 494 -6.73 47.94 31.14
C GLN A 494 -6.98 48.91 29.95
N THR A 495 -7.66 48.33 28.95
CA THR A 495 -8.61 48.83 27.92
C THR A 495 -9.96 49.35 28.49
N PRO A 496 -10.97 49.83 27.71
CA PRO A 496 -11.04 50.46 26.37
C PRO A 496 -12.06 51.66 26.24
N MET A 497 -12.25 52.12 24.99
CA MET A 497 -13.43 52.81 24.40
C MET A 497 -13.74 54.26 24.80
N TRP A 498 -13.79 55.17 23.81
CA TRP A 498 -15.03 55.77 23.28
C TRP A 498 -14.72 56.59 22.01
N GLN A 499 -15.79 56.87 21.29
CA GLN A 499 -15.97 57.12 19.87
C GLN A 499 -16.48 58.55 19.68
N GLN A 500 -15.95 59.36 18.75
CA GLN A 500 -16.76 60.38 18.07
C GLN A 500 -16.11 61.03 16.84
N ASN A 501 -17.00 61.60 16.05
CA ASN A 501 -17.02 61.84 14.61
C ASN A 501 -16.35 63.14 14.12
N SER A 502 -16.07 63.11 12.81
CA SER A 502 -16.26 64.17 11.78
C SER A 502 -15.38 65.42 11.76
N GLY A 503 -14.78 65.68 10.58
CA GLY A 503 -14.86 67.00 9.95
C GLY A 503 -13.56 67.62 9.42
N TYR A 504 -13.35 67.49 8.10
CA TYR A 504 -12.83 68.49 7.16
C TYR A 504 -11.46 69.20 7.35
N GLN A 505 -10.59 68.90 6.37
CA GLN A 505 -9.91 69.84 5.45
C GLN A 505 -8.48 70.39 5.70
N HIS A 506 -7.70 70.27 4.62
CA HIS A 506 -6.52 71.02 4.15
C HIS A 506 -5.09 70.64 4.62
N SER A 507 -4.42 69.91 3.72
CA SER A 507 -2.96 69.88 3.43
C SER A 507 -2.41 71.29 3.09
N PRO A 508 -1.09 71.55 2.93
CA PRO A 508 0.04 70.61 2.82
C PRO A 508 1.37 71.04 3.50
N VAL A 509 2.23 70.10 3.94
CA VAL A 509 3.69 70.34 3.99
C VAL A 509 4.46 69.04 3.73
N TYR A 510 5.42 69.14 2.81
CA TYR A 510 6.37 68.13 2.32
C TYR A 510 7.59 67.98 3.26
N GLN A 511 8.11 66.76 3.47
CA GLN A 511 9.54 66.36 3.60
C GLN A 511 9.69 64.94 4.24
N PRO A 512 10.83 64.22 4.08
CA PRO A 512 11.16 63.39 2.92
C PRO A 512 11.22 61.87 3.26
N VAL A 513 11.10 61.04 2.23
CA VAL A 513 11.21 59.58 2.33
C VAL A 513 12.68 59.18 2.51
N ASN A 514 13.01 58.53 3.61
CA ASN A 514 14.27 57.81 3.80
C ASN A 514 14.37 56.68 2.76
N MET A 515 15.46 56.70 1.98
CA MET A 515 15.88 55.59 1.13
C MET A 515 16.18 54.36 1.99
N GLN A 516 15.27 53.39 2.01
CA GLN A 516 15.61 52.01 2.36
C GLN A 516 16.23 51.33 1.14
N GLN A 517 17.42 50.77 1.35
CA GLN A 517 18.18 49.99 0.38
C GLN A 517 17.30 48.88 -0.24
N PRO A 518 17.41 48.62 -1.55
CA PRO A 518 16.65 47.54 -2.17
C PRO A 518 17.15 46.18 -1.63
N HIS A 519 16.22 45.42 -1.04
CA HIS A 519 16.41 44.02 -0.71
C HIS A 519 16.90 43.26 -1.95
N VAL A 520 17.99 42.51 -1.79
CA VAL A 520 18.49 41.58 -2.80
C VAL A 520 17.42 40.51 -3.03
N GLN A 521 16.62 40.67 -4.08
CA GLN A 521 15.66 39.67 -4.54
C GLN A 521 16.43 38.47 -5.11
N HIS A 522 16.46 37.36 -4.37
CA HIS A 522 16.88 36.09 -4.94
C HIS A 522 15.87 35.64 -6.00
N HIS A 523 16.20 35.90 -7.26
CA HIS A 523 15.44 35.43 -8.41
C HIS A 523 15.71 33.93 -8.62
N GLN A 524 14.75 33.07 -8.27
CA GLN A 524 14.70 31.71 -8.80
C GLN A 524 13.84 31.72 -10.07
N SER A 525 14.49 31.72 -11.23
CA SER A 525 13.81 31.64 -12.52
C SER A 525 13.18 30.26 -12.72
N TRP A 526 11.86 30.23 -12.93
CA TRP A 526 11.12 29.02 -13.28
C TRP A 526 11.10 28.85 -14.81
N ASP A 527 12.12 28.18 -15.36
CA ASP A 527 12.13 27.79 -16.77
C ASP A 527 11.69 26.32 -16.90
N GLY A 528 10.49 26.12 -17.44
CA GLY A 528 9.72 24.89 -17.35
C GLY A 528 10.31 23.66 -18.05
N TYR A 529 11.44 23.78 -18.76
CA TYR A 529 12.02 22.63 -19.47
C TYR A 529 13.55 22.61 -19.63
N TYR A 530 14.29 23.67 -19.31
CA TYR A 530 15.67 23.80 -19.81
C TYR A 530 16.79 23.81 -18.76
N HIS A 531 16.49 24.02 -17.49
CA HIS A 531 17.47 23.83 -16.43
C HIS A 531 16.97 22.77 -15.44
N THR A 532 17.40 21.52 -15.65
CA THR A 532 17.43 20.54 -14.56
C THR A 532 18.87 20.31 -14.19
N GLY A 533 19.26 20.85 -13.03
CA GLY A 533 20.49 20.50 -12.34
C GLY A 533 20.50 19.01 -12.06
N TRP A 534 21.36 18.32 -12.79
CA TRP A 534 22.04 17.14 -12.28
C TRP A 534 23.41 17.59 -11.79
#